data_AF-A0A7C3Y965-F1
#
_entry.id   AF-A0A7C3Y965-F1
#
_cell.length_a   1.000
_cell.length_b   1.000
_cell.length_c   1.000
_cell.angle_alpha   90.00
_cell.angle_beta   90.00
_cell.angle_gamma   90.00
#
_symmetry.space_group_name_H-M   'P 1'
#
loop_
_entity.id
_entity.type
_entity.pdbx_description
1 polymer ?
#
loop_
_entity_poly.entity_id
_entity_poly.type
_entity_poly.pdbx_seq_one_letter_code
_entity_poly.pdbx_strand_id
1 'polypeptide(L)' 'ADHGNAEQMLNANTGEPDTGHTINPVPLVIVANDPNFQNPLRSSGDFRLSDVAPTILKIMNLPVPQEMIGKSLI' A
#
# COMPACT_ATOMS: atom_id res chain seq x y z
N ALA A 1 5.15 1.90 -1.73
CA ALA A 1 6.42 1.14 -1.82
C ALA A 1 6.09 -0.34 -1.80
N ASP A 2 7.04 -1.21 -2.10
CA ASP A 2 6.93 -2.67 -2.02
C ASP A 2 7.43 -3.23 -0.68
N HIS A 3 8.30 -2.51 0.03
CA HIS A 3 8.73 -2.83 1.39
C HIS A 3 9.33 -1.60 2.10
N GLY A 4 9.70 -1.77 3.37
CA GLY A 4 10.51 -0.81 4.12
C GLY A 4 12.01 -1.11 4.00
N ASN A 5 12.84 -0.09 4.23
CA ASN A 5 14.30 -0.14 4.28
C ASN A 5 14.85 1.17 4.85
N ALA A 6 14.74 2.26 4.08
CA ALA A 6 15.41 3.52 4.34
C ALA A 6 14.98 4.23 5.64
N GLU A 7 13.84 3.86 6.21
CA GLU A 7 13.36 4.39 7.49
C GLU A 7 14.11 3.81 8.71
N GLN A 8 14.84 2.70 8.56
CA GLN A 8 15.69 2.12 9.60
C GLN A 8 17.06 1.75 9.03
N MET A 9 18.02 2.67 9.17
CA MET A 9 19.38 2.50 8.64
C MET A 9 20.38 1.93 9.66
N LEU A 10 20.00 1.88 10.94
CA LEU A 10 20.84 1.40 12.04
C LEU A 10 20.06 0.39 12.87
N ASN A 11 20.72 -0.68 13.31
CA ASN A 11 20.14 -1.66 14.22
C ASN A 11 19.91 -1.01 15.59
N ALA A 12 18.68 -1.03 16.08
CA ALA A 12 18.31 -0.37 17.34
C ALA A 12 19.01 -0.92 18.59
N ASN A 13 19.50 -2.18 18.55
CA ASN A 13 20.16 -2.82 19.68
C ASN A 13 21.70 -2.68 19.64
N THR A 14 22.31 -2.68 18.44
CA THR A 14 23.77 -2.67 18.28
C THR A 14 24.33 -1.32 17.80
N GLY A 15 23.51 -0.48 17.16
CA GLY A 15 23.95 0.77 16.54
C GLY A 15 24.74 0.60 15.23
N GLU A 16 24.93 -0.63 14.76
CA GLU A 16 25.60 -0.93 13.50
C GLU A 16 24.68 -0.67 12.29
N PRO A 17 25.24 -0.46 11.08
CA PRO A 17 24.45 -0.37 9.86
C PRO A 17 23.51 -1.56 9.68
N ASP A 18 22.22 -1.27 9.47
CA ASP A 18 21.23 -2.27 9.11
C ASP A 18 21.09 -2.28 7.58
N THR A 19 21.40 -3.41 6.96
CA THR A 19 21.34 -3.58 5.50
C THR A 19 20.11 -4.39 5.06
N GLY A 20 19.26 -4.79 6.00
CA GLY A 20 18.06 -5.59 5.74
C GLY A 20 16.85 -4.74 5.35
N HIS A 21 15.78 -5.42 4.91
CA HIS A 21 14.45 -4.80 4.84
C HIS A 21 13.81 -4.78 6.22
N THR A 22 12.84 -3.89 6.40
CA THR A 22 11.99 -3.88 7.59
C THR A 22 10.62 -4.52 7.29
N ILE A 23 9.87 -4.77 8.36
CA ILE A 23 8.46 -5.18 8.31
C ILE A 23 7.51 -4.00 8.53
N ASN A 24 8.00 -2.76 8.43
CA ASN A 24 7.18 -1.57 8.62
C ASN A 24 6.13 -1.47 7.51
N PRO A 25 4.93 -0.93 7.82
CA PRO A 25 3.92 -0.68 6.81
C PRO A 25 4.41 0.37 5.80
N VAL A 26 3.94 0.26 4.56
CA VAL A 26 4.28 1.19 3.48
C VAL A 26 3.12 2.16 3.20
N PRO A 27 3.42 3.41 2.77
CA PRO A 27 2.37 4.34 2.42
C PRO A 27 1.71 3.96 1.09
N LEU A 28 0.40 4.23 0.99
CA LEU A 28 -0.34 4.33 -0.25
C LEU A 28 -0.93 5.73 -0.34
N VAL A 29 -0.66 6.44 -1.44
CA VAL A 29 -1.19 7.76 -1.71
C VAL A 29 -1.88 7.73 -3.06
N ILE A 30 -3.16 8.09 -3.09
CA ILE A 30 -3.93 8.26 -4.32
C ILE A 30 -4.02 9.76 -4.60
N VAL A 31 -3.53 10.17 -5.77
CA VAL A 31 -3.61 11.57 -6.23
C VAL A 31 -4.46 11.59 -7.48
N ALA A 32 -5.55 12.36 -7.44
CA ALA A 32 -6.46 12.53 -8.57
C ALA A 32 -6.55 14.01 -8.94
N ASN A 33 -6.49 14.31 -10.24
CA ASN A 33 -6.82 15.63 -10.79
C ASN A 33 -8.31 15.70 -11.16
N ASP A 34 -9.16 15.13 -10.31
CA ASP A 34 -10.62 15.18 -10.44
C ASP A 34 -11.17 15.72 -9.11
N PRO A 35 -11.79 16.92 -9.12
CA PRO A 35 -12.35 17.51 -7.91
C PRO A 35 -13.50 16.70 -7.31
N ASN A 36 -14.08 15.76 -8.08
CA ASN A 36 -15.18 14.90 -7.65
C ASN A 36 -14.73 13.49 -7.25
N PHE A 37 -13.43 13.23 -7.13
CA PHE A 37 -12.93 11.93 -6.70
C PHE A 37 -13.29 11.65 -5.22
N GLN A 38 -14.40 10.93 -5.01
CA GLN A 38 -14.97 10.60 -3.69
C GLN A 38 -14.77 9.11 -3.36
N ASN A 39 -13.53 8.65 -3.37
CA ASN A 39 -13.17 7.27 -3.06
C ASN A 39 -12.33 7.24 -1.78
N PRO A 40 -12.97 7.33 -0.60
CA PRO A 40 -12.25 7.31 0.66
C PRO A 40 -11.58 5.95 0.84
N LEU A 41 -10.33 5.95 1.29
CA LEU A 41 -9.70 4.72 1.72
C LEU A 41 -10.52 4.11 2.86
N ARG A 42 -10.63 2.78 2.87
CA ARG A 42 -11.21 2.02 3.97
C ARG A 42 -10.54 2.42 5.28
N SER A 43 -11.37 2.74 6.27
CA SER A 43 -10.90 3.23 7.58
C SER A 43 -10.33 2.12 8.47
N SER A 44 -10.58 0.85 8.15
CA SER A 44 -10.08 -0.29 8.91
C SER A 44 -9.99 -1.56 8.05
N GLY A 45 -9.14 -2.47 8.53
CA GLY A 45 -8.91 -3.78 7.93
C GLY A 45 -7.45 -4.14 7.89
N ASP A 46 -7.20 -5.37 7.47
CA ASP A 46 -5.87 -5.81 7.09
C ASP A 46 -5.62 -5.35 5.64
N PHE A 47 -4.58 -4.53 5.45
CA PHE A 47 -4.23 -3.92 4.18
C PHE A 47 -2.90 -4.49 3.70
N ARG A 48 -2.87 -4.94 2.45
CA ARG A 48 -1.72 -5.65 1.88
C ARG A 48 -1.42 -5.14 0.48
N LEU A 49 -0.21 -5.42 -0.02
CA LEU A 49 0.17 -5.03 -1.38
C LEU A 49 -0.72 -5.66 -2.46
N SER A 50 -1.28 -6.85 -2.21
CA SER A 50 -2.24 -7.51 -3.11
C SER A 50 -3.51 -6.69 -3.35
N ASP A 51 -3.82 -5.74 -2.48
CA ASP A 51 -5.01 -4.89 -2.55
C ASP A 51 -4.82 -3.70 -3.52
N VAL A 52 -3.58 -3.37 -3.89
CA VAL A 52 -3.26 -2.23 -4.77
C VAL A 52 -3.84 -2.41 -6.18
N ALA A 53 -3.67 -3.58 -6.79
CA ALA A 53 -4.18 -3.84 -8.14
C ALA A 53 -5.72 -3.78 -8.23
N PRO A 54 -6.50 -4.46 -7.35
CA PRO A 54 -7.95 -4.30 -7.29
C PRO A 54 -8.41 -2.86 -7.05
N THR A 55 -7.67 -2.09 -6.24
CA THR A 55 -7.94 -0.66 -6.00
C THR A 55 -7.78 0.16 -7.28
N ILE A 56 -6.72 -0.07 -8.05
CA ILE A 56 -6.50 0.62 -9.34
C ILE A 56 -7.61 0.29 -10.33
N LEU A 57 -7.99 -0.99 -10.46
CA LEU A 57 -9.09 -1.40 -11.35
C LEU A 57 -10.40 -0.72 -10.96
N LYS A 58 -10.68 -0.62 -9.65
CA LYS A 58 -11.85 0.08 -9.13
C LYS A 58 -11.85 1.56 -9.50
N ILE A 59 -10.71 2.26 -9.36
CA ILE A 59 -10.54 3.67 -9.76
C ILE A 59 -10.78 3.86 -11.26
N MET A 60 -10.29 2.93 -12.10
CA MET A 60 -10.44 2.97 -13.54
C MET A 60 -11.83 2.53 -14.03
N ASN A 61 -12.74 2.16 -13.12
CA ASN A 61 -14.05 1.58 -13.44
C ASN A 61 -13.95 0.32 -14.32
N LEU A 62 -12.96 -0.53 -14.04
CA LEU A 62 -12.73 -1.82 -14.71
C LEU A 62 -13.14 -3.00 -13.81
N PRO A 63 -13.56 -4.13 -14.40
CA PRO A 63 -13.87 -5.33 -13.63
C PRO A 63 -12.61 -5.91 -12.96
N VAL A 64 -12.77 -6.42 -11.73
CA VAL A 64 -11.72 -7.16 -11.02
C VAL A 64 -11.86 -8.65 -11.35
N PRO A 65 -10.81 -9.31 -11.86
CA PRO A 65 -10.84 -10.73 -12.17
C PRO A 65 -10.93 -11.58 -10.89
N GLN A 66 -11.52 -12.78 -10.97
CA GLN A 66 -11.76 -13.63 -9.79
C GLN A 66 -10.46 -14.18 -9.18
N GLU A 67 -9.38 -14.25 -9.96
CA GLU A 67 -8.05 -14.66 -9.52
C GLU A 67 -7.41 -13.65 -8.57
N MET A 68 -7.83 -12.37 -8.61
CA MET A 68 -7.40 -11.35 -7.67
C MET A 68 -8.18 -11.48 -6.35
N ILE A 69 -7.59 -12.18 -5.38
CA ILE A 69 -8.17 -12.35 -4.04
C ILE A 69 -8.02 -11.11 -3.13
N GLY A 70 -7.19 -10.14 -3.54
CA GLY A 70 -7.05 -8.85 -2.88
C GLY A 70 -8.35 -8.04 -2.96
N LYS A 71 -8.55 -7.13 -2.02
CA LYS A 71 -9.77 -6.32 -1.95
C LYS A 71 -9.43 -4.86 -2.18
N SER A 72 -10.25 -4.16 -2.97
CA SER A 72 -10.11 -2.71 -3.11
C SER A 72 -10.00 -2.01 -1.75
N LEU A 73 -9.08 -1.06 -1.66
CA LEU A 73 -8.85 -0.21 -0.51
C LEU A 73 -9.77 1.00 -0.50
N ILE A 74 -10.50 1.25 -1.59
CA ILE A 74 -11.60 2.22 -1.70
C ILE A 74 -12.95 1.54 -1.84
#